data_AF-A0A317V683-F1
#
_entry.id   AF-A0A317V683-F1
#
_cell.length_a   1.000
_cell.length_b   1.000
_cell.length_c   1.000
_cell.angle_alpha   90.00
_cell.angle_beta   90.00
_cell.angle_gamma   90.00
#
_symmetry.space_group_name_H-M   'P 1'
#
loop_
_entity.id
_entity.type
_entity.pdbx_description
1 polymer ?
#
loop_
_entity_poly.entity_id
_entity_poly.type
_entity_poly.pdbx_seq_one_letter_code
_entity_poly.pdbx_strand_id
1 'polypeptide(L)'
;MIIRAVTCQDVAEDTKLVSRLKYLYDIIDASVKPLRSFAWVPGLATFNKMCASMYLSRNGSTVACEETTLFSSSLTLGKFMMGLPIAGARSTGTIDIMGMLSAIPLAEWESKTPQLDLCIRETLRRAQPHTAVRRNIGPDLPIGAYTIPSDAFVLYPFSDAALNPTLYPDPLRWDPGRTVVDKDAFIGWGGGTHLCKGQRLANLTLKIIVAYTLMNYDIDLVNNNGDVVTSPPVPDWNDYLTCRPKGDCTLCFTKCRQSTYKL
;
A
#
# COMPACT_ATOMS: atom_id res chain seq x y z
N MET A 1 11.86 27.92 18.11
CA MET A 1 11.69 26.69 17.31
C MET A 1 11.90 27.07 15.84
N ILE A 2 13.12 26.91 15.34
CA ILE A 2 13.45 27.25 13.95
C ILE A 2 13.23 25.98 13.12
N ILE A 3 12.09 25.91 12.43
CA ILE A 3 11.85 24.90 11.41
C ILE A 3 12.64 25.35 10.17
N ARG A 4 13.88 24.87 10.01
CA ARG A 4 14.57 25.00 8.73
C ARG A 4 14.05 23.89 7.83
N ALA A 5 13.01 24.20 7.06
CA ALA A 5 12.64 23.37 5.92
C ALA A 5 13.73 23.55 4.85
N VAL A 6 14.45 22.46 4.52
CA VAL A 6 15.13 22.40 3.24
C VAL A 6 14.04 22.50 2.18
N THR A 7 14.17 23.43 1.23
CA THR A 7 13.08 23.64 0.27
C THR A 7 12.97 22.42 -0.63
N CYS A 8 11.73 22.03 -0.98
CA CYS A 8 11.45 20.87 -1.83
C CYS A 8 12.21 20.92 -3.17
N GLN A 9 12.57 22.12 -3.62
CA GLN A 9 13.38 22.37 -4.82
C GLN A 9 14.82 21.85 -4.69
N ASP A 10 15.48 22.12 -3.55
CA ASP A 10 16.88 21.75 -3.32
C ASP A 10 17.07 20.23 -3.21
N VAL A 11 16.03 19.50 -2.76
CA VAL A 11 16.03 18.03 -2.66
C VAL A 11 15.77 17.38 -4.03
N ALA A 12 14.97 18.01 -4.89
CA ALA A 12 14.62 17.47 -6.19
C ALA A 12 15.75 17.62 -7.25
N GLU A 13 16.65 18.59 -7.11
CA GLU A 13 17.68 18.84 -8.13
C GLU A 13 18.94 17.95 -8.01
N ASP A 14 19.21 17.36 -6.84
CA ASP A 14 20.40 16.51 -6.62
C ASP A 14 20.03 15.04 -6.36
N THR A 15 20.24 14.19 -7.37
CA THR A 15 19.98 12.74 -7.28
C THR A 15 20.87 12.04 -6.25
N LYS A 16 22.11 12.50 -6.05
CA LYS A 16 22.97 11.97 -4.97
C LYS A 16 22.44 12.38 -3.61
N LEU A 17 21.83 13.56 -3.51
CA LEU A 17 21.18 14.02 -2.29
C LEU A 17 19.96 13.18 -1.98
N VAL A 18 19.11 12.81 -2.94
CA VAL A 18 17.95 11.92 -2.70
C VAL A 18 18.37 10.54 -2.17
N SER A 19 19.34 9.87 -2.82
CA SER A 19 19.80 8.55 -2.37
C SER A 19 20.47 8.65 -0.98
N ARG A 20 21.17 9.75 -0.68
CA ARG A 20 21.72 10.05 0.65
C ARG A 20 20.65 10.38 1.67
N LEU A 21 19.60 11.12 1.29
CA LEU A 21 18.50 11.50 2.16
C LEU A 21 17.70 10.27 2.57
N LYS A 22 17.52 9.30 1.66
CA LYS A 22 17.00 7.96 1.99
C LYS A 22 17.90 7.23 2.97
N TYR A 23 19.21 7.16 2.71
CA TYR A 23 20.17 6.53 3.64
C TYR A 23 20.14 7.17 5.04
N LEU A 24 20.03 8.49 5.11
CA LEU A 24 20.04 9.23 6.36
C LEU A 24 18.67 9.21 7.05
N TYR A 25 17.58 9.16 6.28
CA TYR A 25 16.27 8.78 6.77
C TYR A 25 16.35 7.43 7.46
N ASP A 26 16.96 6.42 6.83
CA ASP A 26 17.13 5.09 7.43
C ASP A 26 17.95 5.15 8.74
N ILE A 27 18.96 6.03 8.82
CA ILE A 27 19.75 6.27 10.06
C ILE A 27 18.92 6.94 11.15
N ILE A 28 18.22 8.04 10.84
CA ILE A 28 17.39 8.77 11.81
C ILE A 28 16.30 7.84 12.32
N ASP A 29 15.66 7.11 11.43
CA ASP A 29 14.65 6.12 11.71
C ASP A 29 15.19 5.02 12.64
N ALA A 30 16.42 4.54 12.41
CA ALA A 30 17.11 3.62 13.30
C ALA A 30 17.53 4.22 14.66
N SER A 31 17.71 5.55 14.75
CA SER A 31 18.05 6.27 15.98
C SER A 31 16.84 6.54 16.89
N VAL A 32 15.62 6.46 16.34
CA VAL A 32 14.36 6.66 17.08
C VAL A 32 13.94 5.40 17.85
N LYS A 33 14.80 4.37 17.95
CA LYS A 33 14.54 3.16 18.73
C LYS A 33 14.18 3.56 20.18
N PRO A 34 12.97 3.26 20.66
CA PRO A 34 12.76 3.26 22.10
C PRO A 34 13.65 2.15 22.68
N LEU A 35 14.47 2.48 23.67
CA LEU A 35 15.11 1.49 24.54
C LEU A 35 14.01 0.52 25.03
N ARG A 36 13.91 -0.67 24.44
CA ARG A 36 12.91 -1.67 24.77
C ARG A 36 13.58 -3.01 25.02
N SER A 37 13.83 -3.28 26.29
CA SER A 37 14.08 -4.65 26.79
C SER A 37 12.78 -5.48 26.89
N PHE A 38 11.61 -4.92 26.55
CA PHE A 38 10.33 -5.62 26.58
C PHE A 38 9.43 -5.19 25.41
N ALA A 39 9.61 -5.82 24.24
CA ALA A 39 8.84 -5.53 23.03
C ALA A 39 7.41 -6.12 23.01
N TRP A 40 7.06 -7.04 23.93
CA TRP A 40 5.72 -7.65 23.95
C TRP A 40 4.71 -6.87 24.79
N VAL A 41 5.13 -5.98 25.71
CA VAL A 41 4.19 -5.30 26.61
C VAL A 41 3.55 -4.11 25.88
N PRO A 42 2.22 -4.10 25.64
CA PRO A 42 1.55 -2.96 25.05
C PRO A 42 1.67 -1.76 25.98
N GLY A 43 2.09 -0.60 25.46
CA GLY A 43 2.17 0.62 26.26
C GLY A 43 0.78 1.14 26.64
N LEU A 44 0.72 2.01 27.66
CA LEU A 44 -0.52 2.64 28.14
C LEU A 44 -1.34 3.30 27.01
N ALA A 45 -0.67 3.88 26.01
CA ALA A 45 -1.31 4.50 24.84
C ALA A 45 -2.00 3.47 23.92
N THR A 46 -1.47 2.25 23.82
CA THR A 46 -2.09 1.16 23.09
C THR A 46 -3.32 0.63 23.84
N PHE A 47 -3.26 0.60 25.17
CA PHE A 47 -4.40 0.22 26.02
C PHE A 47 -5.56 1.21 25.90
N ASN A 48 -5.28 2.52 25.93
CA ASN A 48 -6.30 3.55 25.74
C ASN A 48 -6.93 3.50 24.34
N LYS A 49 -6.15 3.19 23.28
CA LYS A 49 -6.69 2.97 21.93
C LYS A 49 -7.59 1.72 21.86
N MET A 50 -7.23 0.66 22.58
CA MET A 50 -8.03 -0.56 22.65
C MET A 50 -9.36 -0.33 23.39
N CYS A 51 -9.33 0.37 24.53
CA CYS A 51 -10.53 0.76 25.29
C CYS A 51 -11.43 1.71 24.49
N ALA A 52 -10.87 2.64 23.72
CA ALA A 52 -11.64 3.50 22.83
C ALA A 52 -12.35 2.71 21.71
N SER A 53 -11.71 1.69 21.15
CA SER A 53 -12.35 0.81 20.15
C SER A 53 -13.50 -0.01 20.73
N MET A 54 -13.37 -0.49 21.98
CA MET A 54 -14.44 -1.21 22.68
C MET A 54 -15.62 -0.30 23.08
N TYR A 55 -15.36 0.97 23.38
CA TYR A 55 -16.41 1.94 23.71
C TYR A 55 -17.27 2.32 22.50
N LEU A 56 -16.67 2.41 21.31
CA LEU A 56 -17.38 2.64 20.04
C LEU A 56 -18.24 1.43 19.61
N SER A 57 -17.82 0.21 19.95
CA SER A 57 -18.58 -1.01 19.69
C SER A 57 -19.90 -1.09 20.48
N ARG A 58 -20.01 -0.38 21.61
CA ARG A 58 -21.16 -0.49 22.52
C ARG A 58 -22.33 0.44 22.19
N ASN A 59 -22.14 1.46 21.36
CA ASN A 59 -23.13 2.54 21.12
C ASN A 59 -23.54 2.74 19.65
N GLY A 60 -23.20 1.84 18.73
CA GLY A 60 -23.61 1.97 17.34
C GLY A 60 -23.83 0.61 16.69
N SER A 61 -25.05 0.39 16.21
CA SER A 61 -25.48 -0.78 15.44
C SER A 61 -24.46 -1.14 14.36
N THR A 62 -23.92 -2.37 14.39
CA THR A 62 -23.82 -3.29 13.24
C THR A 62 -23.05 -4.57 13.59
N VAL A 63 -23.66 -5.69 13.18
CA VAL A 63 -23.05 -6.90 12.59
C VAL A 63 -21.93 -7.57 13.39
N ALA A 64 -22.29 -8.69 14.02
CA ALA A 64 -21.35 -9.66 14.57
C ALA A 64 -20.37 -10.14 13.50
N CYS A 65 -19.08 -9.87 13.72
CA CYS A 65 -17.98 -10.52 13.02
C CYS A 65 -17.43 -11.59 13.98
N GLU A 66 -17.70 -12.85 13.66
CA GLU A 66 -17.25 -14.00 14.44
C GLU A 66 -15.76 -14.25 14.15
N GLU A 67 -14.88 -13.84 15.07
CA GLU A 67 -13.45 -14.18 15.05
C GLU A 67 -13.25 -15.62 15.54
N THR A 68 -12.72 -16.47 14.67
CA THR A 68 -12.31 -17.84 14.99
C THR A 68 -10.80 -17.91 15.21
N THR A 69 -10.43 -18.23 16.45
CA THR A 69 -9.15 -18.87 16.85
C THR A 69 -9.53 -19.77 18.04
N LEU A 70 -9.19 -21.05 18.18
CA LEU A 70 -7.97 -21.82 17.88
C LEU A 70 -8.28 -23.34 17.95
N PHE A 71 -7.61 -24.11 17.10
CA PHE A 71 -6.99 -25.43 17.31
C PHE A 71 -7.66 -26.48 18.23
N SER A 72 -8.02 -27.64 17.66
CA SER A 72 -7.42 -28.96 17.96
C SER A 72 -8.31 -30.12 17.48
N SER A 73 -7.69 -31.17 16.93
CA SER A 73 -8.23 -32.55 16.80
C SER A 73 -9.48 -32.80 15.92
N SER A 74 -9.49 -32.38 14.64
CA SER A 74 -10.48 -32.88 13.66
C SER A 74 -9.99 -32.89 12.19
N LEU A 75 -8.68 -32.96 11.98
CA LEU A 75 -8.08 -32.72 10.65
C LEU A 75 -8.15 -33.89 9.66
N THR A 76 -8.70 -35.05 10.03
CA THR A 76 -8.81 -36.21 9.13
C THR A 76 -10.21 -36.34 8.51
N LEU A 77 -11.26 -35.90 9.21
CA LEU A 77 -12.63 -35.97 8.71
C LEU A 77 -13.00 -34.75 7.83
N GLY A 78 -12.46 -33.58 8.15
CA GLY A 78 -12.66 -32.35 7.36
C GLY A 78 -12.00 -32.39 5.98
N LYS A 79 -10.88 -33.12 5.82
CA LYS A 79 -10.24 -33.31 4.50
C LYS A 79 -11.06 -34.20 3.56
N PHE A 80 -11.84 -35.14 4.09
CA PHE A 80 -12.71 -36.02 3.31
C PHE A 80 -14.01 -35.30 2.89
N MET A 81 -14.56 -34.46 3.77
CA MET A 81 -15.79 -33.69 3.52
C MET A 81 -15.58 -32.46 2.62
N MET A 82 -14.37 -31.90 2.53
CA MET A 82 -14.04 -30.87 1.53
C MET A 82 -13.51 -31.45 0.20
N GLY A 83 -13.06 -32.70 0.17
CA GLY A 83 -12.63 -33.37 -1.06
C GLY A 83 -13.79 -33.75 -2.00
N LEU A 84 -14.96 -34.09 -1.44
CA LEU A 84 -16.12 -34.54 -2.21
C LEU A 84 -16.82 -33.41 -3.00
N PRO A 85 -16.98 -32.19 -2.46
CA PRO A 85 -17.48 -31.04 -3.21
C PRO A 85 -16.47 -30.56 -4.26
N ILE A 86 -15.17 -30.64 -3.99
CA ILE A 86 -14.12 -30.26 -4.97
C ILE A 86 -14.07 -31.27 -6.13
N ALA A 87 -14.37 -32.55 -5.89
CA ALA A 87 -14.53 -33.55 -6.94
C ALA A 87 -15.87 -33.42 -7.70
N GLY A 88 -16.96 -33.07 -7.00
CA GLY A 88 -18.30 -32.89 -7.60
C GLY A 88 -18.50 -31.56 -8.34
N ALA A 89 -17.84 -30.47 -7.92
CA ALA A 89 -17.87 -29.18 -8.61
C ALA A 89 -17.03 -29.19 -9.89
N ARG A 90 -16.10 -30.14 -10.05
CA ARG A 90 -15.39 -30.37 -11.31
C ARG A 90 -16.28 -31.01 -12.38
N SER A 91 -17.39 -31.66 -12.01
CA SER A 91 -18.29 -32.36 -12.94
C SER A 91 -19.47 -31.52 -13.47
N THR A 92 -19.70 -30.30 -12.97
CA THR A 92 -20.79 -29.42 -13.44
C THR A 92 -20.24 -28.02 -13.72
N GLY A 93 -20.19 -27.63 -14.99
CA GLY A 93 -19.43 -26.52 -15.55
C GLY A 93 -19.80 -25.09 -15.15
N THR A 94 -19.81 -24.76 -13.86
CA THR A 94 -19.82 -23.37 -13.37
C THR A 94 -18.97 -23.25 -12.11
N ILE A 95 -17.65 -23.19 -12.26
CA ILE A 95 -16.80 -22.71 -11.15
C ILE A 95 -17.00 -21.20 -11.08
N ASP A 96 -17.53 -20.72 -9.96
CA ASP A 96 -17.61 -19.29 -9.68
C ASP A 96 -16.19 -18.67 -9.68
N ILE A 97 -16.05 -17.44 -10.18
CA ILE A 97 -14.74 -16.77 -10.29
C ILE A 97 -14.07 -16.67 -8.92
N MET A 98 -14.85 -16.44 -7.85
CA MET A 98 -14.31 -16.49 -6.49
C MET A 98 -13.79 -17.86 -6.10
N GLY A 99 -14.49 -18.93 -6.49
CA GLY A 99 -14.02 -20.30 -6.32
C GLY A 99 -12.67 -20.55 -7.01
N MET A 100 -12.53 -20.09 -8.26
CA MET A 100 -11.27 -20.20 -9.00
C MET A 100 -10.12 -19.42 -8.34
N LEU A 101 -10.34 -18.16 -7.96
CA LEU A 101 -9.32 -17.32 -7.33
C LEU A 101 -8.90 -17.85 -5.94
N SER A 102 -9.86 -18.39 -5.18
CA SER A 102 -9.60 -18.99 -3.86
C SER A 102 -8.78 -20.28 -3.92
N ALA A 103 -8.84 -20.99 -5.06
CA ALA A 103 -8.07 -22.21 -5.27
C ALA A 103 -6.58 -21.93 -5.58
N ILE A 104 -6.22 -20.70 -5.93
CA ILE A 104 -4.85 -20.30 -6.23
C ILE A 104 -4.06 -20.12 -4.91
N PRO A 105 -2.97 -20.85 -4.68
CA PRO A 105 -2.13 -20.66 -3.50
C PRO A 105 -1.55 -19.24 -3.41
N LEU A 106 -1.39 -18.71 -2.19
CA LEU A 106 -0.84 -17.35 -1.99
C LEU A 106 0.57 -17.17 -2.57
N ALA A 107 1.41 -18.22 -2.57
CA ALA A 107 2.74 -18.18 -3.16
C ALA A 107 2.70 -17.94 -4.70
N GLU A 108 1.62 -18.36 -5.36
CA GLU A 108 1.43 -18.13 -6.79
C GLU A 108 1.02 -16.69 -7.07
N TRP A 109 0.18 -16.11 -6.21
CA TRP A 109 -0.09 -14.66 -6.23
C TRP A 109 1.18 -13.83 -6.04
N GLU A 110 2.12 -14.30 -5.23
CA GLU A 110 3.40 -13.60 -4.99
C GLU A 110 4.37 -13.72 -6.17
N SER A 111 4.46 -14.89 -6.80
CA SER A 111 5.50 -15.19 -7.80
C SER A 111 5.06 -15.06 -9.26
N LYS A 112 3.78 -15.31 -9.58
CA LYS A 112 3.28 -15.40 -10.97
C LYS A 112 2.44 -14.21 -11.42
N THR A 113 2.41 -13.10 -10.68
CA THR A 113 1.68 -11.87 -11.07
C THR A 113 2.55 -10.61 -11.12
N PRO A 114 3.73 -10.64 -11.78
CA PRO A 114 4.68 -9.52 -11.77
C PRO A 114 4.11 -8.25 -12.40
N GLN A 115 3.16 -8.35 -13.33
CA GLN A 115 2.50 -7.19 -13.94
C GLN A 115 1.66 -6.41 -12.91
N LEU A 116 0.98 -7.12 -12.01
CA LEU A 116 0.23 -6.47 -10.93
C LEU A 116 1.17 -5.80 -9.93
N ASP A 117 2.33 -6.38 -9.65
CA ASP A 117 3.36 -5.73 -8.81
C ASP A 117 3.83 -4.41 -9.43
N LEU A 118 4.06 -4.39 -10.74
CA LEU A 118 4.44 -3.17 -11.45
C LEU A 118 3.33 -2.10 -11.38
N CYS A 119 2.08 -2.50 -11.58
CA CYS A 119 0.92 -1.59 -11.47
C CYS A 119 0.77 -1.02 -10.06
N ILE A 120 0.88 -1.86 -9.02
CA ILE A 120 0.80 -1.42 -7.62
C ILE A 120 1.95 -0.46 -7.31
N ARG A 121 3.18 -0.81 -7.68
CA ARG A 121 4.37 0.02 -7.47
C ARG A 121 4.24 1.39 -8.13
N GLU A 122 3.81 1.45 -9.38
CA GLU A 122 3.64 2.71 -10.10
C GLU A 122 2.48 3.55 -9.54
N THR A 123 1.41 2.90 -9.09
CA THR A 123 0.28 3.58 -8.45
C THR A 123 0.71 4.19 -7.10
N LEU A 124 1.43 3.45 -6.27
CA LEU A 124 1.99 3.95 -5.00
C LEU A 124 3.00 5.07 -5.21
N ARG A 125 3.80 5.01 -6.28
CA ARG A 125 4.71 6.12 -6.62
C ARG A 125 3.92 7.41 -6.87
N ARG A 126 2.86 7.35 -7.68
CA ARG A 126 2.10 8.56 -8.10
C ARG A 126 1.12 9.08 -7.05
N ALA A 127 0.41 8.19 -6.37
CA ALA A 127 -0.74 8.50 -5.53
C ALA A 127 -0.42 8.38 -4.02
N GLN A 128 0.77 8.86 -3.62
CA GLN A 128 1.19 8.85 -2.22
C GLN A 128 1.54 10.27 -1.75
N PRO A 129 0.60 10.95 -1.07
CA PRO A 129 0.79 12.31 -0.57
C PRO A 129 1.50 12.33 0.80
N HIS A 130 1.93 11.17 1.29
CA HIS A 130 2.46 11.02 2.63
C HIS A 130 3.80 11.73 2.77
N THR A 131 3.95 12.46 3.88
CA THR A 131 5.22 13.04 4.32
C THR A 131 5.68 12.28 5.55
N ALA A 132 6.87 11.70 5.49
CA ALA A 132 7.47 11.09 6.66
C ALA A 132 8.02 12.18 7.58
N VAL A 133 7.60 12.17 8.84
CA VAL A 133 8.10 13.07 9.88
C VAL A 133 8.93 12.25 10.86
N ARG A 134 10.15 12.68 11.14
CA ARG A 134 11.07 12.06 12.10
C ARG A 134 11.73 13.10 12.98
N ARG A 135 12.08 12.73 14.21
CA ARG A 135 12.88 13.55 15.11
C ARG A 135 14.26 12.95 15.22
N ASN A 136 15.30 13.77 15.10
CA ASN A 136 16.65 13.35 15.44
C ASN A 136 16.77 13.24 16.97
N ILE A 137 16.80 12.02 17.51
CA ILE A 137 16.97 11.78 18.96
C ILE A 137 18.47 11.63 19.32
N GLY A 138 19.34 11.54 18.31
CA GLY A 138 20.78 11.44 18.47
C GLY A 138 21.49 12.79 18.44
N PRO A 139 22.84 12.79 18.41
CA PRO A 139 23.63 14.00 18.23
C PRO A 139 23.36 14.66 16.87
N ASP A 140 23.91 15.84 16.67
CA ASP A 140 23.89 16.54 15.38
C ASP A 140 24.32 15.60 14.23
N LEU A 141 23.44 15.48 13.24
CA LEU A 141 23.59 14.53 12.13
C LEU A 141 23.95 15.27 10.83
N PRO A 142 25.18 15.13 10.32
CA PRO A 142 25.54 15.73 9.04
C PRO A 142 24.88 15.01 7.85
N ILE A 143 24.24 15.77 6.96
CA ILE A 143 23.61 15.34 5.71
C ILE A 143 24.12 16.21 4.55
N GLY A 144 25.02 15.67 3.73
CA GLY A 144 25.54 16.41 2.58
C GLY A 144 26.21 17.71 3.02
N ALA A 145 25.67 18.85 2.60
CA ALA A 145 26.13 20.19 2.99
C ALA A 145 25.44 20.74 4.26
N TYR A 146 24.48 20.01 4.82
CA TYR A 146 23.66 20.43 5.95
C TYR A 146 23.96 19.59 7.20
N THR A 147 23.59 20.11 8.37
CA THR A 147 23.61 19.36 9.63
C THR A 147 22.24 19.47 10.27
N ILE A 148 21.61 18.33 10.57
CA ILE A 148 20.37 18.27 11.33
C ILE A 148 20.73 18.31 12.82
N PRO A 149 20.33 19.34 13.56
CA PRO A 149 20.62 19.40 14.99
C PRO A 149 19.97 18.24 15.76
N SER A 150 20.56 17.90 16.91
CA SER A 150 19.87 17.10 17.93
C SER A 150 18.50 17.70 18.24
N ASP A 151 17.51 16.84 18.46
CA ASP A 151 16.10 17.18 18.72
C ASP A 151 15.32 17.88 17.60
N ALA A 152 15.94 18.13 16.44
CA ALA A 152 15.24 18.69 15.29
C ALA A 152 14.29 17.68 14.64
N PHE A 153 13.19 18.20 14.07
CA PHE A 153 12.31 17.42 13.20
C PHE A 153 12.77 17.52 11.74
N VAL A 154 12.73 16.38 11.06
CA VAL A 154 13.00 16.23 9.64
C VAL A 154 11.71 15.77 8.98
N LEU A 155 11.35 16.47 7.90
CA LEU A 155 10.21 16.15 7.06
C LEU A 155 10.74 15.67 5.73
N TYR A 156 10.20 14.56 5.25
CA TYR A 156 10.54 14.01 3.95
C TYR A 156 9.25 13.71 3.17
N PRO A 157 8.84 14.62 2.27
CA PRO A 157 7.70 14.41 1.39
C PRO A 157 8.03 13.32 0.37
N PHE A 158 7.25 12.24 0.33
CA PHE A 158 7.53 11.15 -0.61
C PHE A 158 7.32 11.56 -2.07
N SER A 159 6.48 12.56 -2.31
CA SER A 159 6.26 13.18 -3.62
C SER A 159 7.54 13.76 -4.23
N ASP A 160 8.48 14.24 -3.41
CA ASP A 160 9.68 14.93 -3.91
C ASP A 160 10.57 13.95 -4.70
N ALA A 161 10.76 12.73 -4.18
CA ALA A 161 11.45 11.68 -4.91
C ALA A 161 10.59 11.14 -6.06
N ALA A 162 9.30 10.88 -5.80
CA ALA A 162 8.40 10.26 -6.77
C ALA A 162 8.15 11.12 -8.02
N LEU A 163 8.16 12.44 -7.90
CA LEU A 163 7.90 13.39 -8.98
C LEU A 163 9.17 14.02 -9.55
N ASN A 164 10.35 13.62 -9.08
CA ASN A 164 11.63 14.10 -9.59
C ASN A 164 11.86 13.55 -11.02
N PRO A 165 11.92 14.41 -12.06
CA PRO A 165 12.11 13.98 -13.45
C PRO A 165 13.48 13.33 -13.70
N THR A 166 14.47 13.61 -12.86
CA THR A 166 15.82 13.02 -12.94
C THR A 166 15.81 11.55 -12.48
N LEU A 167 14.92 11.19 -11.54
CA LEU A 167 14.74 9.81 -11.06
C LEU A 167 13.67 9.06 -11.86
N TYR A 168 12.62 9.78 -12.25
CA TYR A 168 11.48 9.24 -12.98
C TYR A 168 11.17 10.13 -14.19
N PRO A 169 11.71 9.80 -15.38
CA PRO A 169 11.34 10.49 -16.61
C PRO A 169 9.83 10.48 -16.81
N ASP A 170 9.27 11.61 -17.27
CA ASP A 170 7.83 11.86 -17.35
C ASP A 170 7.09 11.42 -16.06
N PRO A 171 7.37 12.06 -14.91
CA PRO A 171 6.94 11.58 -13.61
C PRO A 171 5.41 11.55 -13.45
N LEU A 172 4.71 12.38 -14.23
CA LEU A 172 3.25 12.47 -14.26
C LEU A 172 2.58 11.42 -15.14
N ARG A 173 3.32 10.75 -16.03
CA ARG A 173 2.76 9.63 -16.82
C ARG A 173 2.58 8.42 -15.90
N TRP A 174 1.47 7.70 -16.02
CA TRP A 174 1.37 6.37 -15.41
C TRP A 174 2.03 5.36 -16.35
N ASP A 175 3.11 4.75 -15.91
CA ASP A 175 3.84 3.75 -16.69
C ASP A 175 4.39 2.65 -15.77
N PRO A 176 3.65 1.53 -15.61
CA PRO A 176 4.13 0.36 -14.86
C PRO A 176 5.41 -0.26 -15.45
N GLY A 177 5.61 -0.11 -16.76
CA GLY A 177 6.74 -0.66 -17.50
C GLY A 177 7.99 0.20 -17.48
N ARG A 178 7.96 1.37 -16.81
CA ARG A 178 9.09 2.31 -16.79
C ARG A 178 10.38 1.64 -16.31
N THR A 179 11.48 1.95 -16.98
CA THR A 179 12.81 1.51 -16.58
C THR A 179 13.17 2.16 -15.25
N VAL A 180 13.53 1.36 -14.26
CA VAL A 180 13.86 1.86 -12.92
C VAL A 180 15.31 2.35 -12.95
N VAL A 181 15.49 3.68 -13.00
CA VAL A 181 16.82 4.32 -13.06
C VAL A 181 17.60 4.06 -11.76
N ASP A 182 16.93 4.17 -10.62
CA ASP A 182 17.46 3.84 -9.30
C ASP A 182 16.41 3.03 -8.53
N LYS A 183 16.76 1.78 -8.16
CA LYS A 183 15.86 0.90 -7.40
C LYS A 183 15.65 1.38 -5.98
N ASP A 184 16.62 2.13 -5.43
CA ASP A 184 16.54 2.70 -4.11
C ASP A 184 15.69 3.98 -4.08
N ALA A 185 15.39 4.60 -5.21
CA ALA A 185 14.53 5.77 -5.27
C ALA A 185 13.05 5.48 -4.95
N PHE A 186 12.64 4.21 -4.90
CA PHE A 186 11.27 3.84 -4.56
C PHE A 186 11.11 3.64 -3.04
N ILE A 187 10.18 4.41 -2.47
CA ILE A 187 9.89 4.46 -1.02
C ILE A 187 8.39 4.33 -0.73
N GLY A 188 7.61 3.74 -1.66
CA GLY A 188 6.16 3.58 -1.54
C GLY A 188 5.72 2.79 -0.30
N TRP A 189 6.57 1.91 0.22
CA TRP A 189 6.30 1.15 1.44
C TRP A 189 7.04 1.72 2.67
N GLY A 190 7.59 2.93 2.56
CA GLY A 190 8.53 3.50 3.52
C GLY A 190 9.96 2.99 3.31
N GLY A 191 10.82 3.24 4.30
CA GLY A 191 12.23 2.87 4.32
C GLY A 191 12.71 2.61 5.74
N GLY A 192 13.94 2.12 5.87
CA GLY A 192 14.61 1.95 7.15
C GLY A 192 13.93 0.93 8.08
N THR A 193 13.94 1.24 9.37
CA THR A 193 13.34 0.42 10.43
C THR A 193 11.82 0.53 10.50
N HIS A 194 11.25 1.54 9.86
CA HIS A 194 9.81 1.79 9.76
C HIS A 194 9.24 1.37 8.39
N LEU A 195 9.89 0.43 7.69
CA LEU A 195 9.33 -0.23 6.52
C LEU A 195 7.96 -0.85 6.84
N CYS A 196 7.01 -0.72 5.92
CA CYS A 196 5.65 -1.20 6.09
C CYS A 196 5.62 -2.73 6.30
N LYS A 197 5.38 -3.16 7.54
CA LYS A 197 5.21 -4.57 7.89
C LYS A 197 4.00 -5.21 7.20
N GLY A 198 3.03 -4.40 6.79
CA GLY A 198 1.83 -4.81 6.07
C GLY A 198 2.01 -4.97 4.56
N GLN A 199 3.20 -4.69 3.98
CA GLN A 199 3.40 -4.69 2.53
C GLN A 199 2.97 -6.01 1.86
N ARG A 200 3.26 -7.15 2.50
CA ARG A 200 2.93 -8.47 1.95
C ARG A 200 1.41 -8.67 1.86
N LEU A 201 0.70 -8.35 2.94
CA LEU A 201 -0.76 -8.43 3.00
C LEU A 201 -1.38 -7.45 2.00
N ALA A 202 -0.92 -6.20 1.98
CA ALA A 202 -1.44 -5.17 1.08
C ALA A 202 -1.28 -5.56 -0.40
N ASN A 203 -0.11 -6.06 -0.81
CA ASN A 203 0.11 -6.52 -2.17
C ASN A 203 -0.82 -7.69 -2.53
N LEU A 204 -0.94 -8.70 -1.67
CA LEU A 204 -1.84 -9.83 -1.91
C LEU A 204 -3.30 -9.38 -2.04
N THR A 205 -3.77 -8.55 -1.12
CA THR A 205 -5.16 -8.04 -1.12
C THR A 205 -5.43 -7.21 -2.39
N LEU A 206 -4.54 -6.29 -2.76
CA LEU A 206 -4.68 -5.49 -3.97
C LEU A 206 -4.70 -6.36 -5.23
N LYS A 207 -3.81 -7.34 -5.33
CA LYS A 207 -3.75 -8.28 -6.46
C LYS A 207 -5.06 -9.06 -6.62
N ILE A 208 -5.59 -9.60 -5.52
CA ILE A 208 -6.82 -10.38 -5.53
C ILE A 208 -8.02 -9.50 -5.89
N ILE A 209 -8.13 -8.29 -5.32
CA ILE A 209 -9.20 -7.35 -5.63
C ILE A 209 -9.17 -6.98 -7.11
N VAL A 210 -8.01 -6.57 -7.63
CA VAL A 210 -7.86 -6.17 -9.03
C VAL A 210 -8.19 -7.32 -9.97
N ALA A 211 -7.65 -8.52 -9.70
CA ALA A 211 -7.95 -9.70 -10.51
C ALA A 211 -9.44 -10.04 -10.49
N TYR A 212 -10.07 -10.05 -9.31
CA TYR A 212 -11.50 -10.33 -9.20
C TYR A 212 -12.34 -9.31 -9.96
N THR A 213 -12.06 -8.02 -9.79
CA THR A 213 -12.81 -6.95 -10.44
C THR A 213 -12.67 -7.03 -11.96
N LEU A 214 -11.45 -7.20 -12.48
CA LEU A 214 -11.20 -7.32 -13.92
C LEU A 214 -11.81 -8.57 -14.55
N MET A 215 -11.97 -9.66 -13.81
CA MET A 215 -12.58 -10.90 -14.33
C MET A 215 -14.12 -10.85 -14.31
N ASN A 216 -14.72 -10.00 -13.47
CA ASN A 216 -16.19 -9.93 -13.28
C ASN A 216 -16.84 -8.73 -13.93
N TYR A 217 -16.09 -7.64 -14.13
CA TYR A 217 -16.65 -6.37 -14.55
C TYR A 217 -15.82 -5.75 -15.67
N ASP A 218 -16.52 -5.22 -16.67
CA ASP A 218 -16.01 -4.19 -17.55
C ASP A 218 -16.07 -2.88 -16.77
N ILE A 219 -14.95 -2.17 -16.69
CA ILE A 219 -14.78 -0.98 -15.86
C ILE A 219 -14.55 0.21 -16.78
N ASP A 220 -15.47 1.17 -16.73
CA ASP A 220 -15.34 2.45 -17.43
C ASP A 220 -15.17 3.58 -16.43
N LEU A 221 -14.28 4.51 -16.74
CA LEU A 221 -14.17 5.77 -16.01
C LEU A 221 -15.24 6.72 -16.54
N VAL A 222 -16.13 7.21 -15.67
CA VAL A 222 -17.22 8.11 -16.04
C VAL A 222 -17.26 9.36 -15.17
N ASN A 223 -17.74 10.46 -15.74
CA ASN A 223 -18.05 11.68 -15.00
C ASN A 223 -19.38 11.54 -14.24
N ASN A 224 -19.77 12.56 -13.47
CA ASN A 224 -21.05 12.55 -12.73
C ASN A 224 -22.29 12.47 -13.64
N ASN A 225 -22.16 12.79 -14.93
CA ASN A 225 -23.23 12.72 -15.92
C ASN A 225 -23.32 11.34 -16.61
N GLY A 226 -22.37 10.44 -16.35
CA GLY A 226 -22.28 9.11 -16.97
C GLY A 226 -21.51 9.06 -18.30
N ASP A 227 -20.89 10.16 -18.73
CA ASP A 227 -20.07 10.17 -19.94
C ASP A 227 -18.70 9.53 -19.66
N VAL A 228 -18.21 8.73 -20.61
CA VAL A 228 -16.90 8.07 -20.51
C VAL A 228 -15.77 9.09 -20.59
N VAL A 229 -14.89 9.06 -19.61
CA VAL A 229 -13.70 9.90 -19.49
C VAL A 229 -12.48 9.09 -19.92
N THR A 230 -11.77 9.55 -20.95
CA THR A 230 -10.59 8.86 -21.49
C THR A 230 -9.27 9.32 -20.86
N SER A 231 -9.25 10.49 -20.22
CA SER A 231 -8.06 10.99 -19.54
C SER A 231 -7.89 10.32 -18.17
N PRO A 232 -6.68 9.87 -17.81
CA PRO A 232 -6.44 9.29 -16.50
C PRO A 232 -6.65 10.34 -15.40
N PRO A 233 -7.22 9.96 -14.24
CA PRO A 233 -7.41 10.87 -13.13
C PRO A 233 -6.07 11.42 -12.63
N VAL A 234 -6.03 12.71 -12.34
CA VAL A 234 -4.87 13.38 -11.73
C VAL A 234 -5.07 13.38 -10.22
N PRO A 235 -4.14 12.78 -9.43
CA PRO A 235 -4.25 12.81 -7.98
C PRO A 235 -4.28 14.24 -7.44
N ASP A 236 -5.11 14.50 -6.43
CA ASP A 236 -5.06 15.74 -5.66
C ASP A 236 -3.98 15.65 -4.60
N TRP A 237 -2.79 16.16 -4.91
CA TRP A 237 -1.69 16.24 -3.93
C TRP A 237 -1.94 17.23 -2.79
N ASN A 238 -2.99 18.06 -2.86
CA ASN A 238 -3.42 18.87 -1.72
C ASN A 238 -4.33 18.08 -0.74
N ASP A 239 -4.92 16.96 -1.17
CA ASP A 239 -5.61 16.01 -0.30
C ASP A 239 -4.56 15.10 0.36
N TYR A 240 -3.96 15.62 1.44
CA TYR A 240 -2.82 15.00 2.14
C TYR A 240 -3.14 13.65 2.82
N LEU A 241 -4.43 13.29 2.95
CA LEU A 241 -4.86 12.02 3.55
C LEU A 241 -5.13 10.95 2.51
N THR A 242 -5.84 11.29 1.44
CA THR A 242 -6.42 10.29 0.54
C THR A 242 -5.95 10.41 -0.90
N CYS A 243 -5.38 11.55 -1.30
CA CYS A 243 -4.91 11.82 -2.67
C CYS A 243 -5.96 11.51 -3.74
N ARG A 244 -7.23 11.78 -3.43
CA ARG A 244 -8.32 11.49 -4.36
C ARG A 244 -8.11 12.27 -5.67
N PRO A 245 -8.55 11.73 -6.82
CA PRO A 245 -8.52 12.44 -8.07
C PRO A 245 -9.15 13.84 -7.97
N LYS A 246 -8.54 14.83 -8.63
CA LYS A 246 -9.19 16.13 -8.84
C LYS A 246 -10.34 15.97 -9.84
N GLY A 247 -11.50 16.49 -9.48
CA GLY A 247 -12.69 16.49 -10.33
C GLY A 247 -13.54 15.22 -10.22
N ASP A 248 -14.54 15.14 -11.09
CA ASP A 248 -15.51 14.04 -11.10
C ASP A 248 -14.87 12.78 -11.70
N CYS A 249 -14.61 11.79 -10.84
CA CYS A 249 -13.97 10.55 -11.18
C CYS A 249 -14.74 9.40 -10.54
N THR A 250 -15.65 8.80 -11.30
CA THR A 250 -16.44 7.64 -10.85
C THR A 250 -16.19 6.44 -11.74
N LEU A 251 -16.32 5.24 -11.18
CA LEU A 251 -16.16 3.99 -11.93
C LEU A 251 -17.54 3.39 -12.19
N CYS A 252 -17.86 3.16 -13.45
CA CYS A 252 -19.00 2.36 -13.86
C CYS A 252 -18.57 0.90 -13.95
N PHE A 253 -19.31 0.01 -13.27
CA PHE A 253 -19.06 -1.42 -13.29
C PHE A 253 -20.18 -2.10 -14.07
N THR A 254 -19.86 -2.63 -15.25
CA THR A 254 -20.79 -3.44 -16.02
C THR A 254 -20.41 -4.91 -15.86
N LYS A 255 -21.31 -5.72 -15.30
CA LYS A 255 -21.02 -7.15 -15.09
C LYS A 255 -20.76 -7.83 -16.44
N CYS A 256 -19.60 -8.44 -16.60
CA CYS A 256 -19.27 -9.20 -17.79
C CYS A 256 -20.31 -10.33 -17.95
N ARG A 257 -20.96 -10.41 -19.12
CA ARG A 257 -21.79 -11.59 -19.45
C ARG A 257 -20.86 -12.80 -19.42
N GLN A 258 -21.20 -13.81 -18.62
CA GLN A 258 -20.40 -15.03 -18.43
C GLN A 258 -19.90 -15.56 -19.78
N SER A 259 -18.67 -15.20 -20.14
CA SER A 259 -17.90 -15.91 -21.12
C SER A 259 -17.62 -17.27 -20.48
N THR A 260 -18.12 -18.32 -21.11
CA THR A 260 -17.81 -19.69 -20.72
C THR A 260 -16.30 -19.85 -20.94
N TYR A 261 -15.50 -19.64 -19.89
CA TYR A 261 -14.07 -19.91 -19.92
C TYR A 261 -13.90 -21.43 -20.05
N LYS A 262 -13.82 -21.93 -21.29
CA LYS A 262 -13.39 -23.29 -21.57
C LYS A 262 -11.88 -23.34 -21.35
N LEU A 263 -11.47 -23.94 -20.25
CA LEU A 263 -10.10 -24.41 -20.02
C LEU A 263 -9.81 -25.62 -20.91
#